data_AF-A0A6A4XJW4-F1
#
_entry.id   AF-A0A6A4XJW4-F1
#
_cell.length_a   1.000
_cell.length_b   1.000
_cell.length_c   1.000
_cell.angle_alpha   90.00
_cell.angle_beta   90.00
_cell.angle_gamma   90.00
#
_symmetry.space_group_name_H-M   'P 1'
#
loop_
_entity.id
_entity.type
_entity.pdbx_description
1 polymer ?
#
loop_
_entity_poly.entity_id
_entity_poly.type
_entity_poly.pdbx_seq_one_letter_code
_entity_poly.pdbx_strand_id
1 'polypeptide(L)'
;MKLLLADMPVEVQDGKLVQRKRQSYSWAAFMDGTHPVHLNVRLSCFKSILNDSQFQACNQDLLRELVFAKDIHGREVIQITDEASRQYINSRLYYCGRYEIFEGPSVHVSSTAVVVMAYDHGICAQVVEENAKHGKLDFAGFVSCNEILGPSLSKNMGNAEHGTREEITAFSLWDTNGDGLLSMDEYLRYCAQQFGKIKVAMKFMKNAEEYKREVQNRTSLDAKYVLSFLPSVKEETFQADLKNLRNLGGYSMADYPHVVVMPAADRSLDDIYRKERPNESERRNLLQQVAEALQYLHSKELVHGDVKKLNVVRVDNHLKLIDLDATTDFGAPRWLLLFVVSAPRPMSLDDETYTTIWISSE
;
A
#
# COMPACT_ATOMS: atom_id res chain seq x y z
N MET A 1 7.39 23.61 29.51
CA MET A 1 7.23 22.22 29.96
C MET A 1 6.36 22.09 31.22
N LYS A 2 6.71 22.68 32.37
CA LYS A 2 5.94 22.48 33.63
C LYS A 2 4.44 22.78 33.55
N LEU A 3 4.04 23.82 32.79
CA LEU A 3 2.63 24.15 32.57
C LEU A 3 1.88 23.10 31.71
N LEU A 4 2.54 22.54 30.70
CA LEU A 4 1.94 21.49 29.86
C LEU A 4 1.74 20.19 30.65
N LEU A 5 2.72 19.81 31.48
CA LEU A 5 2.61 18.63 32.36
C LEU A 5 1.43 18.71 33.34
N ALA A 6 1.01 19.93 33.71
CA ALA A 6 -0.13 20.16 34.58
C ALA A 6 -1.48 19.94 33.88
N ASP A 7 -1.55 20.00 32.54
CA ASP A 7 -2.76 19.87 31.72
C ASP A 7 -2.58 18.86 30.57
N MET A 8 -1.83 17.78 30.81
CA MET A 8 -1.66 16.70 29.84
C MET A 8 -2.98 15.95 29.61
N PRO A 9 -3.20 15.39 28.40
CA PRO A 9 -4.37 14.54 28.15
C PRO A 9 -4.36 13.27 29.01
N VAL A 10 -3.18 12.88 29.52
CA VAL A 10 -2.96 11.65 30.28
C VAL A 10 -2.16 11.89 31.56
N GLU A 11 -2.28 10.96 32.50
CA GLU A 11 -1.44 10.85 33.68
C GLU A 11 -1.06 9.39 33.94
N VAL A 12 -0.01 9.19 34.73
CA VAL A 12 0.41 7.87 35.18
C VAL A 12 -0.22 7.60 36.54
N GLN A 13 -1.06 6.57 36.62
CA GLN A 13 -1.59 6.03 37.87
C GLN A 13 -1.16 4.56 37.96
N ASP A 14 -0.48 4.19 39.04
CA ASP A 14 0.03 2.83 39.28
C ASP A 14 0.85 2.26 38.11
N GLY A 15 1.66 3.11 37.47
CA GLY A 15 2.50 2.73 36.32
C GLY A 15 1.75 2.54 34.99
N LYS A 16 0.44 2.81 34.95
CA LYS A 16 -0.39 2.78 33.74
C LYS A 16 -0.80 4.18 33.33
N LEU A 17 -0.89 4.40 32.02
CA LEU A 17 -1.48 5.61 31.47
C LEU A 17 -3.01 5.59 31.64
N VAL A 18 -3.53 6.69 32.14
CA VAL A 18 -4.97 6.94 32.23
C VAL A 18 -5.31 8.30 31.65
N GLN A 19 -6.46 8.40 31.00
CA GLN A 19 -6.99 9.64 30.43
C GLN A 19 -7.41 10.61 31.53
N ARG A 20 -7.01 11.88 31.43
CA ARG A 20 -7.48 12.93 32.33
C ARG A 20 -8.87 13.41 31.90
N LYS A 21 -9.81 13.40 32.85
CA LYS A 21 -11.20 13.85 32.63
C LYS A 21 -11.34 15.37 32.49
N ARG A 22 -10.44 16.14 33.12
CA ARG A 22 -10.44 17.61 33.08
C ARG A 22 -9.14 18.07 32.43
N GLN A 23 -9.21 18.33 31.14
CA GLN A 23 -8.12 18.96 30.38
C GLN A 23 -8.64 20.22 29.70
N SER A 24 -7.77 21.22 29.55
CA SER A 24 -8.07 22.47 28.84
C SER A 24 -7.58 22.44 27.39
N TYR A 25 -7.30 21.23 26.87
CA TYR A 25 -6.76 21.01 25.53
C TYR A 25 -5.41 21.69 25.30
N SER A 26 -4.68 22.05 26.37
CA SER A 26 -3.43 22.83 26.27
C SER A 26 -2.38 22.10 25.43
N TRP A 27 -2.35 20.77 25.50
CA TRP A 27 -1.48 19.95 24.67
C TRP A 27 -1.79 20.09 23.18
N ALA A 28 -3.04 19.90 22.78
CA ALA A 28 -3.44 20.00 21.38
C ALA A 28 -3.25 21.42 20.83
N ALA A 29 -3.59 22.44 21.62
CA ALA A 29 -3.34 23.84 21.26
C ALA A 29 -1.85 24.18 21.11
N PHE A 30 -1.00 23.63 21.97
CA PHE A 30 0.46 23.80 21.87
C PHE A 30 1.02 23.15 20.60
N MET A 31 0.53 21.96 20.26
CA MET A 31 0.98 21.21 19.09
C MET A 31 0.43 21.76 17.78
N ASP A 32 -0.72 22.45 17.77
CA ASP A 32 -1.31 23.05 16.58
C ASP A 32 -0.32 24.01 15.90
N GLY A 33 0.05 23.68 14.67
CA GLY A 33 1.05 24.38 13.86
C GLY A 33 0.63 25.79 13.45
N THR A 34 -0.67 26.10 13.50
CA THR A 34 -1.19 27.43 13.16
C THR A 34 -0.94 28.48 14.26
N HIS A 35 -0.69 28.02 15.49
CA HIS A 35 -0.39 28.91 16.62
C HIS A 35 1.05 29.44 16.54
N PRO A 36 1.35 30.60 17.15
CA PRO A 36 2.67 31.25 17.08
C PRO A 36 3.69 30.62 18.04
N VAL A 37 3.76 29.30 18.11
CA VAL A 37 4.85 28.58 18.80
C VAL A 37 5.92 28.22 17.77
N HIS A 38 7.19 28.41 18.10
CA HIS A 38 8.27 28.06 17.19
C HIS A 38 8.38 26.53 17.01
N LEU A 39 8.54 26.03 15.78
CA LEU A 39 8.54 24.59 15.48
C LEU A 39 9.59 23.80 16.29
N ASN A 40 10.80 24.34 16.46
CA ASN A 40 11.84 23.71 17.28
C ASN A 40 11.43 23.57 18.76
N VAL A 41 10.62 24.50 19.28
CA VAL A 41 10.12 24.46 20.65
C VAL A 41 9.06 23.36 20.79
N ARG A 42 8.14 23.22 19.81
CA ARG A 42 7.18 22.10 19.78
C ARG A 42 7.89 20.76 19.78
N LEU A 43 8.77 20.56 18.80
CA LEU A 43 9.47 19.30 18.60
C LEU A 43 10.37 18.94 19.77
N SER A 44 11.14 19.91 20.31
CA SER A 44 11.98 19.65 21.48
C SER A 44 11.14 19.32 22.71
N CYS A 45 10.03 20.02 22.95
CA CYS A 45 9.15 19.73 24.07
C CYS A 45 8.49 18.35 23.94
N PHE A 46 8.02 17.99 22.75
CA PHE A 46 7.46 16.66 22.46
C PHE A 46 8.49 15.56 22.75
N LYS A 47 9.72 15.71 22.25
CA LYS A 47 10.84 14.79 22.53
C LYS A 47 11.17 14.72 24.02
N SER A 48 11.20 15.85 24.72
CA SER A 48 11.46 15.89 26.16
C SER A 48 10.40 15.14 26.98
N ILE A 49 9.11 15.28 26.62
CA ILE A 49 8.01 14.58 27.29
C ILE A 49 8.13 13.07 27.08
N LEU A 50 8.39 12.62 25.85
CA LEU A 50 8.57 11.19 25.59
C LEU A 50 9.78 10.60 26.33
N ASN A 51 10.87 11.36 26.46
CA ASN A 51 12.08 10.88 27.14
C ASN A 51 12.02 11.03 28.68
N ASP A 52 10.95 11.59 29.22
CA ASP A 52 10.81 11.79 30.66
C ASP A 52 10.78 10.43 31.39
N SER A 53 11.53 10.33 32.49
CA SER A 53 11.65 9.11 33.28
C SER A 53 10.31 8.61 33.82
N GLN A 54 9.34 9.50 34.03
CA GLN A 54 8.00 9.16 34.51
C GLN A 54 7.21 8.26 33.53
N PHE A 55 7.52 8.30 32.23
CA PHE A 55 6.79 7.60 31.18
C PHE A 55 7.56 6.46 30.52
N GLN A 56 8.77 6.15 31.00
CA GLN A 56 9.64 5.14 30.36
C GLN A 56 8.96 3.77 30.20
N ALA A 57 8.18 3.34 31.19
CA ALA A 57 7.48 2.06 31.17
C ALA A 57 6.30 2.01 30.17
N CYS A 58 5.79 3.16 29.75
CA CYS A 58 4.59 3.29 28.92
C CYS A 58 4.80 4.22 27.72
N ASN A 59 6.05 4.34 27.25
CA ASN A 59 6.46 5.32 26.24
C ASN A 59 5.66 5.20 24.92
N GLN A 60 5.39 3.97 24.48
CA GLN A 60 4.64 3.70 23.24
C GLN A 60 3.17 4.08 23.39
N ASP A 61 2.56 3.72 24.52
CA ASP A 61 1.19 4.09 24.82
C ASP A 61 1.07 5.62 24.96
N LEU A 62 2.03 6.28 25.62
CA LEU A 62 2.08 7.73 25.74
C LEU A 62 2.14 8.38 24.37
N LEU A 63 3.02 7.90 23.48
CA LEU A 63 3.14 8.43 22.13
C LEU A 63 1.79 8.41 21.41
N ARG A 64 1.08 7.27 21.44
CA ARG A 64 -0.25 7.16 20.82
C ARG A 64 -1.22 8.15 21.44
N GLU A 65 -1.27 8.24 22.76
CA GLU A 65 -2.21 9.12 23.45
C GLU A 65 -1.96 10.60 23.19
N LEU A 66 -0.70 11.02 23.08
CA LEU A 66 -0.36 12.40 22.75
C LEU A 66 -0.66 12.75 21.30
N VAL A 67 -0.44 11.81 20.38
CA VAL A 67 -0.59 12.03 18.95
C VAL A 67 -2.06 12.01 18.51
N PHE A 68 -2.88 11.18 19.15
CA PHE A 68 -4.32 11.08 18.88
C PHE A 68 -5.17 11.89 19.86
N ALA A 69 -4.54 12.67 20.75
CA ALA A 69 -5.22 13.66 21.55
C ALA A 69 -5.98 14.64 20.65
N LYS A 70 -7.20 14.99 21.05
CA LYS A 70 -8.09 15.87 20.30
C LYS A 70 -8.04 17.29 20.83
N ASP A 71 -8.22 18.27 19.95
CA ASP A 71 -8.45 19.67 20.33
C ASP A 71 -9.93 19.94 20.69
N ILE A 72 -10.26 21.21 20.95
CA ILE A 72 -11.64 21.66 21.23
C ILE A 72 -12.63 21.40 20.08
N HIS A 73 -12.13 21.17 18.87
CA HIS A 73 -12.92 20.90 17.67
C HIS A 73 -12.96 19.41 17.31
N GLY A 74 -12.33 18.55 18.11
CA GLY A 74 -12.27 17.12 17.87
C GLY A 74 -11.21 16.67 16.87
N ARG A 75 -10.33 17.58 16.41
CA ARG A 75 -9.22 17.29 15.48
C ARG A 75 -8.05 16.69 16.25
N GLU A 76 -7.39 15.69 15.66
CA GLU A 76 -6.28 15.00 16.32
C GLU A 76 -4.96 15.78 16.15
N VAL A 77 -4.06 15.69 17.13
CA VAL A 77 -2.75 16.38 17.11
C VAL A 77 -1.95 16.07 15.83
N ILE A 78 -1.96 14.82 15.36
CA ILE A 78 -1.29 14.43 14.11
C ILE A 78 -1.77 15.20 12.87
N GLN A 79 -3.03 15.64 12.88
CA GLN A 79 -3.65 16.37 11.77
C GLN A 79 -3.28 17.85 11.80
N ILE A 80 -3.15 18.43 12.99
CA ILE A 80 -3.00 19.88 13.18
C ILE A 80 -1.56 20.34 13.44
N THR A 81 -0.63 19.41 13.73
CA THR A 81 0.76 19.76 14.04
C THR A 81 1.55 20.29 12.83
N ASP A 82 2.70 20.92 13.07
CA ASP A 82 3.64 21.29 12.01
C ASP A 82 4.32 20.06 11.37
N GLU A 83 4.86 20.24 10.15
CA GLU A 83 5.43 19.16 9.35
C GLU A 83 6.64 18.48 10.00
N ALA A 84 7.55 19.22 10.63
CA ALA A 84 8.72 18.62 11.28
C ALA A 84 8.31 17.73 12.47
N SER A 85 7.33 18.19 13.24
CA SER A 85 6.73 17.38 14.32
C SER A 85 6.00 16.16 13.78
N ARG A 86 5.23 16.29 12.69
CA ARG A 86 4.52 15.17 12.03
C ARG A 86 5.49 14.09 11.53
N GLN A 87 6.57 14.48 10.87
CA GLN A 87 7.60 13.55 10.39
C GLN A 87 8.23 12.76 11.54
N TYR A 88 8.58 13.43 12.64
CA TYR A 88 9.10 12.77 13.83
C TYR A 88 8.09 11.78 14.43
N ILE A 89 6.84 12.21 14.59
CA ILE A 89 5.74 11.37 15.09
C ILE A 89 5.58 10.11 14.22
N ASN A 90 5.47 10.29 12.90
CA ASN A 90 5.26 9.19 11.98
C ASN A 90 6.43 8.20 12.02
N SER A 91 7.68 8.69 12.07
CA SER A 91 8.88 7.84 12.20
C SER A 91 8.91 6.96 13.46
N ARG A 92 8.08 7.26 14.45
CA ARG A 92 7.96 6.51 15.70
C ARG A 92 6.72 5.62 15.74
N LEU A 93 5.69 5.95 14.97
CA LEU A 93 4.41 5.21 14.94
C LEU A 93 4.33 4.18 13.83
N TYR A 94 4.93 4.47 12.67
CA TYR A 94 4.73 3.72 11.45
C TYR A 94 6.05 3.17 10.92
N TYR A 95 5.99 2.02 10.27
CA TYR A 95 7.16 1.44 9.62
C TYR A 95 7.62 2.35 8.48
N CYS A 96 8.91 2.64 8.44
CA CYS A 96 9.56 3.65 7.60
C CYS A 96 8.93 5.06 7.73
N GLY A 97 8.25 5.35 8.83
CA GLY A 97 7.49 6.59 9.00
C GLY A 97 6.28 6.75 8.08
N ARG A 98 5.80 5.65 7.49
CA ARG A 98 4.77 5.71 6.43
C ARG A 98 3.71 4.63 6.52
N TYR A 99 4.10 3.40 6.85
CA TYR A 99 3.22 2.24 6.79
C TYR A 99 2.66 1.89 8.18
N GLU A 100 1.35 2.11 8.36
CA GLU A 100 0.61 1.67 9.54
C GLU A 100 0.17 0.21 9.34
N ILE A 101 1.02 -0.74 9.71
CA ILE A 101 0.75 -2.17 9.58
C ILE A 101 -0.37 -2.59 10.55
N PHE A 102 -1.36 -3.30 10.03
CA PHE A 102 -2.53 -3.70 10.79
C PHE A 102 -2.19 -4.67 11.91
N GLU A 103 -2.98 -4.60 12.98
CA GLU A 103 -2.95 -5.59 14.04
C GLU A 103 -3.83 -6.77 13.65
N GLY A 104 -3.26 -7.97 13.63
CA GLY A 104 -3.98 -9.17 13.25
C GLY A 104 -3.12 -10.22 12.56
N PRO A 105 -3.74 -11.33 12.13
CA PRO A 105 -3.03 -12.36 11.38
C PRO A 105 -2.53 -11.79 10.05
N SER A 106 -1.32 -12.19 9.69
CA SER A 106 -0.79 -11.95 8.35
C SER A 106 -1.73 -12.55 7.29
N VAL A 107 -1.84 -11.87 6.15
CA VAL A 107 -2.66 -12.32 5.01
C VAL A 107 -2.12 -13.64 4.46
N HIS A 108 -0.80 -13.74 4.41
CA HIS A 108 -0.09 -14.95 3.98
C HIS A 108 1.23 -15.07 4.75
N VAL A 109 1.60 -16.29 5.09
CA VAL A 109 2.86 -16.60 5.77
C VAL A 109 3.42 -17.89 5.18
N SER A 110 4.68 -17.85 4.78
CA SER A 110 5.45 -19.02 4.35
C SER A 110 6.90 -18.92 4.83
N SER A 111 7.70 -19.94 4.53
CA SER A 111 9.14 -19.92 4.81
C SER A 111 9.92 -18.88 4.00
N THR A 112 9.34 -18.35 2.93
CA THR A 112 10.02 -17.43 1.99
C THR A 112 9.38 -16.04 1.90
N ALA A 113 8.12 -15.90 2.32
CA ALA A 113 7.43 -14.60 2.33
C ALA A 113 6.43 -14.42 3.47
N VAL A 114 6.26 -13.18 3.91
CA VAL A 114 5.21 -12.75 4.83
C VAL A 114 4.46 -11.57 4.21
N VAL A 115 3.13 -11.68 4.13
CA VAL A 115 2.27 -10.63 3.56
C VAL A 115 1.37 -10.07 4.64
N VAL A 116 1.35 -8.75 4.78
CA VAL A 116 0.51 -8.02 5.74
C VAL A 116 -0.24 -6.88 5.07
N MET A 117 -1.35 -6.46 5.68
CA MET A 117 -2.06 -5.25 5.29
C MET A 117 -1.54 -4.05 6.07
N ALA A 118 -1.51 -2.89 5.43
CA ALA A 118 -1.15 -1.62 6.06
C ALA A 118 -1.99 -0.47 5.49
N TYR A 119 -2.05 0.66 6.21
CA TYR A 119 -2.35 1.94 5.60
C TYR A 119 -1.06 2.61 5.14
N ASP A 120 -1.08 3.17 3.94
CA ASP A 120 0.00 4.00 3.42
C ASP A 120 -0.36 5.48 3.59
N HIS A 121 0.36 6.15 4.49
CA HIS A 121 0.15 7.57 4.80
C HIS A 121 0.93 8.53 3.89
N GLY A 122 1.79 8.02 3.01
CA GLY A 122 2.73 8.83 2.20
C GLY A 122 2.53 8.72 0.69
N ILE A 123 1.77 7.74 0.20
CA ILE A 123 1.67 7.47 -1.24
C ILE A 123 1.10 8.65 -2.04
N CYS A 124 0.11 9.38 -1.51
CA CYS A 124 -0.49 10.52 -2.21
C CYS A 124 0.53 11.64 -2.46
N ALA A 125 1.42 11.89 -1.49
CA ALA A 125 2.48 12.87 -1.66
C ALA A 125 3.54 12.35 -2.65
N GLN A 126 3.91 11.07 -2.55
CA GLN A 126 4.91 10.48 -3.45
C GLN A 126 4.46 10.50 -4.91
N VAL A 127 3.20 10.16 -5.22
CA VAL A 127 2.74 10.19 -6.61
C VAL A 127 2.77 11.61 -7.18
N VAL A 128 2.51 12.64 -6.36
CA VAL A 128 2.67 14.03 -6.76
C VAL A 128 4.14 14.32 -7.04
N GLU A 129 5.06 13.97 -6.14
CA GLU A 129 6.50 14.19 -6.33
C GLU A 129 7.04 13.54 -7.60
N GLU A 130 6.52 12.36 -7.97
CA GLU A 130 6.96 11.61 -9.14
C GLU A 130 6.32 12.11 -10.46
N ASN A 131 5.14 12.73 -10.42
CA ASN A 131 4.38 13.13 -11.62
C ASN A 131 4.26 14.66 -11.80
N ALA A 132 4.61 15.46 -10.79
CA ALA A 132 4.52 16.91 -10.85
C ALA A 132 5.65 17.54 -11.66
N LYS A 133 5.31 18.59 -12.40
CA LYS A 133 6.28 19.46 -13.07
C LYS A 133 6.40 20.75 -12.26
N HIS A 134 7.62 21.06 -11.83
CA HIS A 134 7.88 22.23 -10.96
C HIS A 134 7.05 22.25 -9.66
N GLY A 135 6.75 21.08 -9.10
CA GLY A 135 6.02 20.93 -7.83
C GLY A 135 4.51 21.10 -7.92
N LYS A 136 3.93 21.17 -9.13
CA LYS A 136 2.49 21.15 -9.37
C LYS A 136 2.09 20.11 -10.42
N LEU A 137 0.89 19.59 -10.32
CA LEU A 137 0.34 18.62 -11.27
C LEU A 137 -0.46 19.35 -12.35
N ASP A 138 -0.10 19.09 -13.61
CA ASP A 138 -1.01 19.34 -14.73
C ASP A 138 -2.09 18.25 -14.80
N PHE A 139 -3.07 18.39 -15.69
CA PHE A 139 -4.15 17.41 -15.85
C PHE A 139 -3.63 16.00 -16.15
N ALA A 140 -2.58 15.88 -16.97
CA ALA A 140 -1.98 14.59 -17.28
C ALA A 140 -1.34 13.95 -16.03
N GLY A 141 -0.60 14.72 -15.24
CA GLY A 141 -0.05 14.27 -13.96
C GLY A 141 -1.12 13.84 -12.97
N PHE A 142 -2.24 14.56 -12.90
CA PHE A 142 -3.41 14.18 -12.09
C PHE A 142 -3.99 12.82 -12.50
N VAL A 143 -4.20 12.59 -13.80
CA VAL A 143 -4.69 11.30 -14.32
C VAL A 143 -3.69 10.18 -13.98
N SER A 144 -2.39 10.37 -14.23
CA SER A 144 -1.36 9.38 -13.91
C SER A 144 -1.34 9.02 -12.42
N CYS A 145 -1.49 10.00 -11.53
CA CYS A 145 -1.54 9.73 -10.09
C CYS A 145 -2.80 8.90 -9.73
N ASN A 146 -3.95 9.21 -10.31
CA ASN A 146 -5.20 8.49 -10.04
C ASN A 146 -5.18 7.06 -10.56
N GLU A 147 -4.55 6.81 -11.71
CA GLU A 147 -4.37 5.46 -12.25
C GLU A 147 -3.54 4.58 -11.30
N ILE A 148 -2.54 5.17 -10.62
CA ILE A 148 -1.72 4.48 -9.61
C ILE A 148 -2.53 4.20 -8.34
N LEU A 149 -3.27 5.19 -7.83
CA LEU A 149 -3.97 5.11 -6.54
C LEU A 149 -5.28 4.31 -6.62
N GLY A 150 -5.94 4.27 -7.78
CA GLY A 150 -7.26 3.68 -7.95
C GLY A 150 -7.50 3.19 -9.38
N PRO A 151 -7.20 1.92 -9.70
CA PRO A 151 -7.45 1.32 -11.01
C PRO A 151 -8.91 1.43 -11.49
N SER A 152 -9.85 1.69 -10.59
CA SER A 152 -11.28 1.89 -10.90
C SER A 152 -11.66 3.23 -11.52
N LEU A 153 -10.85 4.29 -11.39
CA LEU A 153 -11.20 5.59 -11.97
C LEU A 153 -10.97 5.64 -13.49
N SER A 154 -10.15 4.73 -14.04
CA SER A 154 -9.83 4.66 -15.48
C SER A 154 -10.71 3.70 -16.28
N LYS A 155 -11.86 3.26 -15.75
CA LYS A 155 -12.83 2.46 -16.52
C LYS A 155 -13.55 3.34 -17.55
N ASN A 156 -12.86 3.65 -18.64
CA ASN A 156 -13.33 3.67 -20.02
C ASN A 156 -12.16 4.12 -20.92
N MET A 157 -11.33 3.17 -21.35
CA MET A 157 -10.35 3.41 -22.42
C MET A 157 -11.08 3.72 -23.73
N GLY A 158 -11.24 5.02 -23.98
CA GLY A 158 -11.53 5.64 -25.26
C GLY A 158 -10.87 7.01 -25.26
N ASN A 159 -9.61 7.06 -25.72
CA ASN A 159 -8.75 8.24 -25.91
C ASN A 159 -8.16 8.87 -24.63
N ALA A 160 -6.90 8.52 -24.36
CA ALA A 160 -6.05 9.08 -23.29
C ALA A 160 -5.76 10.59 -23.42
N GLU A 161 -6.16 11.25 -24.52
CA GLU A 161 -5.91 12.67 -24.74
C GLU A 161 -6.88 13.60 -24.00
N HIS A 162 -7.99 13.10 -23.44
CA HIS A 162 -9.00 13.95 -22.80
C HIS A 162 -9.42 13.57 -21.38
N GLY A 163 -8.96 12.44 -20.83
CA GLY A 163 -9.44 11.94 -19.54
C GLY A 163 -10.95 11.69 -19.53
N THR A 164 -11.45 11.07 -18.46
CA THR A 164 -12.89 10.92 -18.26
C THR A 164 -13.54 12.27 -17.90
N ARG A 165 -14.84 12.41 -18.17
CA ARG A 165 -15.57 13.64 -17.80
C ARG A 165 -15.53 13.87 -16.29
N GLU A 166 -15.51 12.79 -15.54
CA GLU A 166 -15.37 12.74 -14.09
C GLU A 166 -14.01 13.27 -13.65
N GLU A 167 -12.91 12.88 -14.30
CA GLU A 167 -11.56 13.39 -14.02
C GLU A 167 -11.42 14.87 -14.36
N ILE A 168 -11.94 15.32 -15.50
CA ILE A 168 -11.94 16.75 -15.87
C ILE A 168 -12.67 17.56 -14.79
N THR A 169 -13.86 17.10 -14.40
CA THR A 169 -14.68 17.80 -13.40
C THR A 169 -13.98 17.82 -12.04
N ALA A 170 -13.37 16.71 -11.63
CA ALA A 170 -12.60 16.65 -10.39
C ALA A 170 -11.41 17.61 -10.43
N PHE A 171 -10.60 17.58 -11.49
CA PHE A 171 -9.44 18.46 -11.62
C PHE A 171 -9.84 19.94 -11.50
N SER A 172 -10.85 20.38 -12.26
CA SER A 172 -11.33 21.77 -12.19
C SER A 172 -11.97 22.15 -10.85
N LEU A 173 -12.54 21.20 -10.11
CA LEU A 173 -13.12 21.47 -8.80
C LEU A 173 -12.03 21.69 -7.72
N TRP A 174 -10.92 20.97 -7.84
CA TRP A 174 -9.85 20.97 -6.85
C TRP A 174 -8.72 21.97 -7.16
N ASP A 175 -8.68 22.48 -8.39
CA ASP A 175 -7.91 23.67 -8.77
C ASP A 175 -8.60 24.91 -8.20
N THR A 176 -8.40 25.14 -6.90
CA THR A 176 -9.15 26.14 -6.15
C THR A 176 -8.72 27.57 -6.46
N ASN A 177 -7.48 27.74 -6.93
CA ASN A 177 -6.96 29.03 -7.35
C ASN A 177 -7.16 29.31 -8.86
N GLY A 178 -7.56 28.30 -9.63
CA GLY A 178 -7.87 28.40 -11.05
C GLY A 178 -6.64 28.63 -11.92
N ASP A 179 -5.45 28.20 -11.47
CA ASP A 179 -4.21 28.39 -12.20
C ASP A 179 -3.93 27.29 -13.25
N GLY A 180 -4.83 26.32 -13.35
CA GLY A 180 -4.75 25.19 -14.28
C GLY A 180 -3.81 24.08 -13.80
N LEU A 181 -3.30 24.15 -12.56
CA LEU A 181 -2.40 23.19 -11.95
C LEU A 181 -2.84 22.89 -10.51
N LEU A 182 -2.68 21.65 -10.07
CA LEU A 182 -2.91 21.31 -8.66
C LEU A 182 -1.61 21.42 -7.86
N SER A 183 -1.65 22.20 -6.79
CA SER A 183 -0.61 22.18 -5.76
C SER A 183 -0.64 20.86 -4.96
N MET A 184 0.45 20.57 -4.25
CA MET A 184 0.53 19.43 -3.32
C MET A 184 -0.65 19.45 -2.33
N ASP A 185 -0.94 20.59 -1.72
CA ASP A 185 -2.02 20.71 -0.74
C ASP A 185 -3.41 20.47 -1.34
N GLU A 186 -3.66 20.93 -2.57
CA GLU A 186 -4.93 20.68 -3.28
C GLU A 186 -5.10 19.20 -3.58
N TYR A 187 -4.06 18.56 -4.11
CA TYR A 187 -4.11 17.14 -4.45
C TYR A 187 -4.24 16.25 -3.21
N LEU A 188 -3.53 16.57 -2.11
CA LEU A 188 -3.66 15.83 -0.86
C LEU A 188 -5.08 15.93 -0.26
N ARG A 189 -5.72 17.10 -0.35
CA ARG A 189 -7.14 17.25 0.06
C ARG A 189 -8.07 16.43 -0.82
N TYR A 190 -7.84 16.44 -2.13
CA TYR A 190 -8.58 15.58 -3.07
C TYR A 190 -8.44 14.10 -2.69
N CYS A 191 -7.22 13.61 -2.47
CA CYS A 191 -7.00 12.21 -2.08
C CYS A 191 -7.66 11.86 -0.75
N ALA A 192 -7.57 12.74 0.24
CA ALA A 192 -8.21 12.52 1.54
C ALA A 192 -9.73 12.39 1.41
N GLN A 193 -10.36 13.17 0.52
CA GLN A 193 -11.80 13.08 0.26
C GLN A 193 -12.17 11.87 -0.61
N GLN A 194 -11.38 11.57 -1.64
CA GLN A 194 -11.71 10.55 -2.63
C GLN A 194 -11.38 9.13 -2.16
N PHE A 195 -10.21 8.94 -1.56
CA PHE A 195 -9.68 7.62 -1.20
C PHE A 195 -9.67 7.38 0.31
N GLY A 196 -9.73 8.45 1.12
CA GLY A 196 -9.54 8.33 2.56
C GLY A 196 -8.17 7.76 2.90
N LYS A 197 -8.11 6.77 3.80
CA LYS A 197 -6.87 6.04 4.08
C LYS A 197 -6.64 4.97 3.02
N ILE A 198 -5.51 5.04 2.33
CA ILE A 198 -5.16 4.07 1.30
C ILE A 198 -4.64 2.79 1.93
N LYS A 199 -5.35 1.68 1.66
CA LYS A 199 -4.97 0.35 2.13
C LYS A 199 -4.06 -0.31 1.11
N VAL A 200 -2.95 -0.87 1.57
CA VAL A 200 -1.96 -1.58 0.76
C VAL A 200 -1.63 -2.95 1.33
N ALA A 201 -1.12 -3.84 0.49
CA ALA A 201 -0.49 -5.08 0.92
C ALA A 201 1.03 -4.93 0.82
N MET A 202 1.73 -5.35 1.87
CA MET A 202 3.19 -5.37 1.93
C MET A 202 3.65 -6.82 1.95
N LYS A 203 4.48 -7.21 0.98
CA LYS A 203 5.09 -8.54 0.90
C LYS A 203 6.57 -8.43 1.26
N PHE A 204 6.92 -9.00 2.40
CA PHE A 204 8.28 -9.17 2.88
C PHE A 204 8.83 -10.49 2.34
N MET A 205 9.99 -10.45 1.68
CA MET A 205 10.59 -11.58 0.97
C MET A 205 11.98 -11.86 1.54
N LYS A 206 12.29 -13.15 1.71
CA LYS A 206 13.55 -13.63 2.27
C LYS A 206 14.69 -13.62 1.26
N ASN A 207 14.41 -14.02 0.01
CA ASN A 207 15.43 -14.28 -0.99
C ASN A 207 15.58 -13.10 -1.96
N ALA A 208 16.78 -12.53 -2.05
CA ALA A 208 17.08 -11.42 -2.94
C ALA A 208 16.81 -11.72 -4.42
N GLU A 209 17.13 -12.94 -4.88
CA GLU A 209 16.95 -13.33 -6.28
C GLU A 209 15.48 -13.51 -6.67
N GLU A 210 14.64 -13.99 -5.75
CA GLU A 210 13.19 -14.04 -5.96
C GLU A 210 12.61 -12.63 -6.04
N TYR A 211 13.04 -11.74 -5.14
CA TYR A 211 12.64 -10.33 -5.17
C TYR A 211 13.05 -9.64 -6.48
N LYS A 212 14.29 -9.81 -6.95
CA LYS A 212 14.75 -9.24 -8.22
C LYS A 212 13.92 -9.72 -9.40
N ARG A 213 13.65 -11.04 -9.48
CA ARG A 213 12.81 -11.61 -10.55
C ARG A 213 11.39 -11.06 -10.48
N GLU A 214 10.81 -11.01 -9.29
CA GLU A 214 9.48 -10.45 -9.05
C GLU A 214 9.36 -9.00 -9.56
N VAL A 215 10.38 -8.15 -9.30
CA VAL A 215 10.42 -6.76 -9.78
C VAL A 215 10.64 -6.68 -11.29
N GLN A 216 11.63 -7.41 -11.81
CA GLN A 216 11.99 -7.37 -13.22
C GLN A 216 10.85 -7.87 -14.12
N ASN A 217 10.25 -9.01 -13.78
CA ASN A 217 9.20 -9.64 -14.58
C ASN A 217 7.90 -8.82 -14.63
N ARG A 218 7.69 -7.88 -13.70
CA ARG A 218 6.54 -6.96 -13.70
C ARG A 218 6.80 -5.67 -14.51
N THR A 219 8.03 -5.43 -14.95
CA THR A 219 8.38 -4.23 -15.70
C THR A 219 7.60 -4.17 -17.01
N SER A 220 6.94 -3.04 -17.26
CA SER A 220 6.18 -2.80 -18.51
C SER A 220 5.01 -3.76 -18.75
N LEU A 221 4.51 -4.44 -17.71
CA LEU A 221 3.28 -5.21 -17.78
C LEU A 221 2.06 -4.32 -17.50
N ASP A 222 0.97 -4.61 -18.20
CA ASP A 222 -0.29 -3.91 -18.09
C ASP A 222 -0.97 -4.26 -16.77
N ALA A 223 -1.24 -3.22 -15.97
CA ALA A 223 -1.88 -3.28 -14.67
C ALA A 223 -3.28 -3.93 -14.71
N LYS A 224 -3.90 -4.03 -15.89
CA LYS A 224 -5.17 -4.74 -16.10
C LYS A 224 -5.01 -6.23 -15.81
N TYR A 225 -3.95 -6.87 -16.29
CA TYR A 225 -3.78 -8.32 -16.24
C TYR A 225 -2.88 -8.78 -15.09
N VAL A 226 -1.88 -7.96 -14.74
CA VAL A 226 -0.92 -8.26 -13.67
C VAL A 226 -0.98 -7.14 -12.64
N LEU A 227 -0.98 -7.48 -11.35
CA LEU A 227 -1.04 -6.46 -10.31
C LEU A 227 0.24 -5.62 -10.30
N SER A 228 0.17 -4.30 -10.50
CA SER A 228 1.35 -3.44 -10.41
C SER A 228 1.80 -3.23 -8.97
N PHE A 229 3.07 -2.86 -8.80
CA PHE A 229 3.55 -2.31 -7.54
C PHE A 229 3.16 -0.84 -7.40
N LEU A 230 2.99 -0.43 -6.14
CA LEU A 230 2.78 0.95 -5.79
C LEU A 230 4.13 1.64 -5.56
N PRO A 231 4.24 2.95 -5.84
CA PRO A 231 5.38 3.74 -5.42
C PRO A 231 5.61 3.57 -3.91
N SER A 232 6.82 3.17 -3.55
CA SER A 232 7.21 2.89 -2.17
C SER A 232 8.49 3.62 -1.79
N VAL A 233 8.86 3.57 -0.51
CA VAL A 233 10.19 3.99 -0.10
C VAL A 233 11.27 3.09 -0.74
N LYS A 234 12.50 3.60 -0.78
CA LYS A 234 13.64 2.83 -1.29
C LYS A 234 13.94 1.62 -0.42
N GLU A 235 14.54 0.60 -1.03
CA GLU A 235 14.86 -0.66 -0.37
C GLU A 235 15.75 -0.47 0.86
N GLU A 236 16.72 0.46 0.81
CA GLU A 236 17.61 0.74 1.94
C GLU A 236 16.85 1.29 3.15
N THR A 237 15.80 2.08 2.89
CA THR A 237 14.92 2.62 3.94
C THR A 237 14.11 1.52 4.60
N PHE A 238 13.61 0.56 3.82
CA PHE A 238 12.94 -0.62 4.37
C PHE A 238 13.90 -1.41 5.26
N GLN A 239 15.07 -1.76 4.73
CA GLN A 239 16.06 -2.57 5.43
C GLN A 239 16.54 -1.94 6.73
N ALA A 240 16.81 -0.63 6.73
CA ALA A 240 17.28 0.09 7.91
C ALA A 240 16.28 0.07 9.08
N ASP A 241 14.98 -0.03 8.78
CA ASP A 241 13.91 0.08 9.76
C ASP A 241 13.33 -1.28 10.21
N LEU A 242 13.73 -2.41 9.59
CA LEU A 242 13.24 -3.76 9.95
C LEU A 242 13.42 -4.10 11.42
N LYS A 243 14.49 -3.59 12.05
CA LYS A 243 14.80 -3.79 13.47
C LYS A 243 13.77 -3.18 14.42
N ASN A 244 13.01 -2.18 13.96
CA ASN A 244 11.97 -1.52 14.73
C ASN A 244 10.61 -2.21 14.56
N LEU A 245 10.52 -3.20 13.68
CA LEU A 245 9.30 -3.93 13.43
C LEU A 245 9.09 -5.04 14.46
N ARG A 246 7.85 -5.20 14.92
CA ARG A 246 7.45 -6.40 15.66
C ARG A 246 7.50 -7.63 14.77
N ASN A 247 7.56 -8.82 15.39
CA ASN A 247 7.41 -10.06 14.65
C ASN A 247 6.06 -10.11 13.93
N LEU A 248 6.07 -10.48 12.66
CA LEU A 248 4.88 -10.64 11.83
C LEU A 248 4.72 -12.11 11.46
N GLY A 249 3.51 -12.67 11.63
CA GLY A 249 3.25 -14.08 11.35
C GLY A 249 4.09 -15.06 12.18
N GLY A 250 4.64 -14.62 13.33
CA GLY A 250 5.57 -15.41 14.15
C GLY A 250 7.04 -15.33 13.72
N TYR A 251 7.36 -14.59 12.66
CA TYR A 251 8.71 -14.44 12.13
C TYR A 251 9.31 -13.07 12.44
N SER A 252 10.63 -13.03 12.59
CA SER A 252 11.39 -11.77 12.62
C SER A 252 11.49 -11.23 11.20
N MET A 253 11.11 -9.97 10.98
CA MET A 253 11.22 -9.36 9.65
C MET A 253 12.66 -9.03 9.25
N ALA A 254 13.62 -9.13 10.18
CA ALA A 254 15.04 -9.08 9.84
C ALA A 254 15.46 -10.21 8.89
N ASP A 255 14.75 -11.34 8.89
CA ASP A 255 14.98 -12.46 7.98
C ASP A 255 14.32 -12.27 6.59
N TYR A 256 13.52 -11.23 6.41
CA TYR A 256 12.75 -10.95 5.19
C TYR A 256 13.00 -9.52 4.70
N PRO A 257 14.24 -9.21 4.25
CA PRO A 257 14.67 -7.83 4.11
C PRO A 257 14.17 -7.11 2.85
N HIS A 258 13.62 -7.85 1.89
CA HIS A 258 13.17 -7.31 0.62
C HIS A 258 11.66 -7.08 0.66
N VAL A 259 11.21 -5.84 0.42
CA VAL A 259 9.81 -5.46 0.59
C VAL A 259 9.26 -4.89 -0.70
N VAL A 260 8.09 -5.39 -1.11
CA VAL A 260 7.28 -4.79 -2.19
C VAL A 260 5.93 -4.36 -1.65
N VAL A 261 5.41 -3.25 -2.17
CA VAL A 261 4.10 -2.70 -1.80
C VAL A 261 3.19 -2.78 -3.01
N MET A 262 1.97 -3.27 -2.81
CA MET A 262 0.99 -3.48 -3.87
C MET A 262 -0.40 -3.02 -3.41
N PRO A 263 -1.34 -2.75 -4.35
CA PRO A 263 -2.72 -2.45 -3.99
C PRO A 263 -3.32 -3.56 -3.12
N ALA A 264 -4.15 -3.18 -2.15
CA ALA A 264 -4.89 -4.15 -1.37
C ALA A 264 -5.88 -4.91 -2.26
N ALA A 265 -5.73 -6.24 -2.31
CA ALA A 265 -6.71 -7.08 -2.97
C ALA A 265 -7.91 -7.40 -2.07
N ASP A 266 -9.08 -7.58 -2.68
CA ASP A 266 -10.29 -7.99 -1.96
C ASP A 266 -10.13 -9.42 -1.44
N ARG A 267 -9.78 -10.34 -2.35
CA ARG A 267 -9.66 -11.78 -2.11
C ARG A 267 -8.77 -12.45 -3.16
N SER A 268 -8.15 -13.57 -2.80
CA SER A 268 -7.59 -14.49 -3.79
C SER A 268 -8.70 -15.29 -4.48
N LEU A 269 -8.40 -15.86 -5.65
CA LEU A 269 -9.33 -16.74 -6.37
C LEU A 269 -9.67 -17.99 -5.53
N ASP A 270 -8.74 -18.48 -4.72
CA ASP A 270 -9.01 -19.58 -3.77
C ASP A 270 -10.06 -19.17 -2.73
N ASP A 271 -9.93 -17.96 -2.18
CA ASP A 271 -10.88 -17.41 -1.22
C ASP A 271 -12.26 -17.17 -1.85
N ILE A 272 -12.32 -16.64 -3.07
CA ILE A 272 -13.56 -16.47 -3.83
C ILE A 272 -14.23 -17.84 -4.01
N TYR A 273 -13.48 -18.83 -4.48
CA TYR A 273 -14.00 -20.17 -4.71
C TYR A 273 -14.56 -20.81 -3.42
N ARG A 274 -13.85 -20.71 -2.30
CA ARG A 274 -14.25 -21.32 -1.02
C ARG A 274 -15.40 -20.59 -0.32
N LYS A 275 -15.35 -19.25 -0.31
CA LYS A 275 -16.21 -18.41 0.54
C LYS A 275 -17.41 -17.83 -0.22
N GLU A 276 -17.23 -17.44 -1.48
CA GLU A 276 -18.32 -16.90 -2.32
C GLU A 276 -19.07 -18.00 -3.07
N ARG A 277 -18.41 -19.16 -3.30
CA ARG A 277 -18.99 -20.35 -3.94
C ARG A 277 -19.70 -20.01 -5.27
N PRO A 278 -18.96 -19.44 -6.24
CA PRO A 278 -19.54 -18.99 -7.50
C PRO A 278 -20.22 -20.13 -8.26
N ASN A 279 -21.34 -19.80 -8.90
CA ASN A 279 -22.06 -20.70 -9.78
C ASN A 279 -21.26 -20.98 -11.07
N GLU A 280 -21.78 -21.82 -11.95
CA GLU A 280 -21.07 -22.20 -13.18
C GLU A 280 -20.80 -21.01 -14.12
N SER A 281 -21.75 -20.09 -14.28
CA SER A 281 -21.59 -18.91 -15.13
C SER A 281 -20.51 -17.97 -14.57
N GLU A 282 -20.53 -17.74 -13.26
CA GLU A 282 -19.53 -16.93 -12.56
C GLU A 282 -18.14 -17.57 -12.66
N ARG A 283 -18.03 -18.89 -12.46
CA ARG A 283 -16.76 -19.62 -12.61
C ARG A 283 -16.20 -19.49 -14.03
N ARG A 284 -17.04 -19.59 -15.06
CA ARG A 284 -16.61 -19.39 -16.45
C ARG A 284 -16.08 -17.98 -16.67
N ASN A 285 -16.74 -16.95 -16.13
CA ASN A 285 -16.27 -15.57 -16.23
C ASN A 285 -14.91 -15.37 -15.52
N LEU A 286 -14.76 -15.89 -14.30
CA LEU A 286 -13.49 -15.82 -13.57
C LEU A 286 -12.35 -16.53 -14.32
N LEU A 287 -12.60 -17.74 -14.84
CA LEU A 287 -11.59 -18.47 -15.62
C LEU A 287 -11.26 -17.77 -16.94
N GLN A 288 -12.24 -17.13 -17.57
CA GLN A 288 -12.01 -16.32 -18.76
C GLN A 288 -11.04 -15.16 -18.46
N GLN A 289 -11.25 -14.42 -17.37
CA GLN A 289 -10.32 -13.34 -16.99
C GLN A 289 -8.90 -13.86 -16.71
N VAL A 290 -8.77 -15.02 -16.06
CA VAL A 290 -7.46 -15.65 -15.85
C VAL A 290 -6.82 -16.05 -17.19
N ALA A 291 -7.58 -16.63 -18.11
CA ALA A 291 -7.09 -17.02 -19.43
C ALA A 291 -6.66 -15.79 -20.26
N GLU A 292 -7.40 -14.69 -20.20
CA GLU A 292 -7.04 -13.41 -20.83
C GLU A 292 -5.72 -12.86 -20.25
N ALA A 293 -5.53 -12.91 -18.93
CA ALA A 293 -4.30 -12.46 -18.28
C ALA A 293 -3.09 -13.34 -18.64
N LEU A 294 -3.28 -14.66 -18.76
CA LEU A 294 -2.23 -15.59 -19.21
C LEU A 294 -1.91 -15.40 -20.69
N GLN A 295 -2.91 -15.21 -21.54
CA GLN A 295 -2.72 -14.89 -22.96
C GLN A 295 -1.93 -13.60 -23.11
N TYR A 296 -2.21 -12.58 -22.28
CA TYR A 296 -1.43 -11.36 -22.25
C TYR A 296 0.04 -11.62 -21.89
N LEU A 297 0.34 -12.37 -20.83
CA LEU A 297 1.73 -12.73 -20.47
C LEU A 297 2.43 -13.47 -21.62
N HIS A 298 1.75 -14.44 -22.23
CA HIS A 298 2.28 -15.17 -23.38
C HIS A 298 2.57 -14.23 -24.58
N SER A 299 1.75 -13.21 -24.80
CA SER A 299 2.02 -12.18 -25.84
C SER A 299 3.27 -11.33 -25.56
N LYS A 300 3.77 -11.36 -24.31
CA LYS A 300 5.03 -10.74 -23.87
C LYS A 300 6.19 -11.72 -23.80
N GLU A 301 6.02 -12.91 -24.36
CA GLU A 301 7.00 -14.01 -24.34
C GLU A 301 7.30 -14.58 -22.95
N LEU A 302 6.42 -14.30 -21.98
CA LEU A 302 6.56 -14.71 -20.59
C LEU A 302 5.58 -15.83 -20.24
N VAL A 303 6.05 -16.84 -19.50
CA VAL A 303 5.22 -17.87 -18.89
C VAL A 303 5.30 -17.76 -17.38
N HIS A 304 4.14 -17.61 -16.73
CA HIS A 304 4.06 -17.36 -15.29
C HIS A 304 4.79 -18.40 -14.43
N GLY A 305 4.71 -19.68 -14.80
CA GLY A 305 5.47 -20.77 -14.15
C GLY A 305 4.94 -21.29 -12.81
N ASP A 306 3.94 -20.63 -12.20
CA ASP A 306 3.33 -21.05 -10.92
C ASP A 306 1.86 -20.61 -10.82
N VAL A 307 1.06 -20.96 -11.83
CA VAL A 307 -0.37 -20.59 -11.87
C VAL A 307 -1.15 -21.46 -10.90
N LYS A 308 -1.58 -20.87 -9.79
CA LYS A 308 -2.44 -21.47 -8.77
C LYS A 308 -3.48 -20.48 -8.29
N LYS A 309 -4.57 -20.96 -7.68
CA LYS A 309 -5.67 -20.10 -7.18
C LYS A 309 -5.23 -19.04 -6.15
N LEU A 310 -4.10 -19.24 -5.50
CA LEU A 310 -3.51 -18.28 -4.56
C LEU A 310 -2.75 -17.14 -5.28
N ASN A 311 -2.29 -17.37 -6.50
CA ASN A 311 -1.54 -16.42 -7.32
C ASN A 311 -2.44 -15.61 -8.28
N VAL A 312 -3.75 -15.63 -8.02
CA VAL A 312 -4.74 -14.82 -8.72
C VAL A 312 -5.55 -14.09 -7.66
N VAL A 313 -5.65 -12.77 -7.78
CA VAL A 313 -6.36 -11.92 -6.80
C VAL A 313 -7.37 -11.02 -7.50
N ARG A 314 -8.47 -10.73 -6.82
CA ARG A 314 -9.46 -9.75 -7.27
C ARG A 314 -9.11 -8.39 -6.68
N VAL A 315 -8.94 -7.40 -7.55
CA VAL A 315 -8.80 -5.98 -7.22
C VAL A 315 -9.81 -5.24 -8.06
N ASP A 316 -10.65 -4.40 -7.44
CA ASP A 316 -11.60 -3.55 -8.17
C ASP A 316 -12.55 -4.33 -9.10
N ASN A 317 -12.97 -5.51 -8.60
CA ASN A 317 -13.83 -6.47 -9.28
C ASN A 317 -13.23 -7.08 -10.58
N HIS A 318 -11.90 -7.06 -10.73
CA HIS A 318 -11.20 -7.72 -11.83
C HIS A 318 -10.10 -8.63 -11.30
N LEU A 319 -9.93 -9.82 -11.91
CA LEU A 319 -8.85 -10.74 -11.54
C LEU A 319 -7.53 -10.32 -12.15
N LYS A 320 -6.47 -10.36 -11.35
CA LYS A 320 -5.10 -10.04 -11.73
C LYS A 320 -4.15 -11.13 -11.26
N LEU A 321 -3.13 -11.40 -12.06
CA LEU A 321 -2.04 -12.31 -11.70
C LEU A 321 -1.07 -11.63 -10.73
N ILE A 322 -0.53 -12.42 -9.80
CA ILE A 322 0.53 -12.04 -8.86
C ILE A 322 1.59 -13.14 -8.78
N ASP A 323 2.73 -12.85 -8.16
CA ASP A 323 3.80 -13.82 -7.88
C ASP A 323 4.50 -14.31 -9.16
N LEU A 324 5.25 -13.40 -9.78
CA LEU A 324 6.01 -13.61 -11.01
C LEU A 324 7.46 -14.04 -10.75
N ASP A 325 7.82 -14.41 -9.52
CA ASP A 325 9.17 -14.86 -9.15
C ASP A 325 9.59 -16.19 -9.82
N ALA A 326 8.62 -16.98 -10.28
CA ALA A 326 8.80 -18.21 -11.06
C ALA A 326 8.64 -17.99 -12.58
N THR A 327 8.34 -16.77 -13.02
CA THR A 327 8.14 -16.44 -14.43
C THR A 327 9.43 -16.63 -15.23
N THR A 328 9.28 -17.13 -16.44
CA THR A 328 10.39 -17.44 -17.35
C THR A 328 10.01 -17.19 -18.80
N ASP A 329 11.02 -16.96 -19.64
CA ASP A 329 10.84 -16.86 -21.08
C ASP A 329 10.47 -18.22 -21.70
N PHE A 330 9.85 -18.18 -22.88
CA PHE A 330 9.60 -19.38 -23.68
C PHE A 330 10.90 -20.16 -23.96
N GLY A 331 10.82 -21.49 -23.83
CA GLY A 331 11.96 -22.39 -24.11
C GLY A 331 12.92 -22.63 -22.94
N ALA A 332 12.76 -21.92 -21.81
CA ALA A 332 13.53 -22.22 -20.61
C ALA A 332 13.21 -23.62 -20.04
N PRO A 333 14.13 -24.26 -19.29
CA PRO A 333 13.93 -25.63 -18.78
C PRO A 333 12.65 -25.82 -17.94
N ARG A 334 12.24 -24.80 -17.18
CA ARG A 334 10.98 -24.79 -16.41
C ARG A 334 9.74 -24.78 -17.29
N TRP A 335 9.81 -24.13 -18.46
CA TRP A 335 8.74 -24.14 -19.45
C TRP A 335 8.55 -25.52 -20.07
N LEU A 336 9.66 -26.20 -20.41
CA LEU A 336 9.65 -27.58 -20.89
C LEU A 336 9.03 -28.54 -19.87
N LEU A 337 9.32 -28.37 -18.57
CA LEU A 337 8.71 -29.18 -17.51
C LEU A 337 7.18 -28.95 -17.43
N LEU A 338 6.70 -27.71 -17.52
CA LEU A 338 5.25 -27.43 -17.54
C LEU A 338 4.56 -27.99 -18.79
N PHE A 339 5.20 -27.90 -19.95
CA PHE A 339 4.69 -28.46 -21.21
C PHE A 339 4.65 -30.00 -21.15
N VAL A 340 5.69 -30.64 -20.61
CA VAL A 340 5.77 -32.10 -20.44
C VAL A 340 4.77 -32.63 -19.43
N VAL A 341 4.50 -31.88 -18.34
CA VAL A 341 3.53 -32.27 -17.31
C VAL A 341 2.08 -32.04 -17.77
N SER A 342 1.85 -31.07 -18.67
CA SER A 342 0.51 -30.72 -19.16
C SER A 342 0.12 -31.42 -20.48
N ALA A 343 1.07 -32.02 -21.20
CA ALA A 343 0.79 -32.75 -22.43
C ALA A 343 0.33 -34.20 -22.13
N PRO A 344 -0.88 -34.62 -22.53
CA PRO A 344 -1.10 -36.03 -22.77
C PRO A 344 -0.23 -36.45 -23.97
N ARG A 345 0.22 -37.72 -23.96
CA ARG A 345 1.08 -38.40 -24.96
C ARG A 345 1.06 -37.82 -26.39
N PRO A 346 2.20 -37.88 -27.12
CA PRO A 346 2.53 -36.94 -28.19
C PRO A 346 1.45 -36.88 -29.27
N MET A 347 0.87 -35.70 -29.42
CA MET A 347 0.00 -35.33 -30.54
C MET A 347 0.91 -34.90 -31.71
N SER A 348 0.65 -35.48 -32.88
CA SER A 348 1.39 -35.20 -34.12
C SER A 348 1.31 -33.72 -34.52
N LEU A 349 2.38 -33.23 -35.14
CA LEU A 349 2.69 -31.83 -35.46
C LEU A 349 1.74 -31.12 -36.44
N ASP A 350 0.59 -31.69 -36.76
CA ASP A 350 -0.34 -31.17 -37.76
C ASP A 350 -1.74 -31.02 -37.15
N ASP A 351 -1.98 -29.95 -36.40
CA ASP A 351 -3.31 -29.31 -36.31
C ASP A 351 -3.23 -27.96 -35.58
N GLU A 352 -3.40 -26.89 -36.36
CA GLU A 352 -3.77 -25.57 -35.85
C GLU A 352 -5.19 -25.65 -35.29
N THR A 353 -5.37 -25.43 -33.98
CA THR A 353 -6.47 -24.71 -33.29
C THR A 353 -6.80 -25.30 -31.91
N TYR A 354 -7.11 -24.39 -30.97
CA TYR A 354 -7.59 -24.61 -29.59
C TYR A 354 -6.52 -24.93 -28.52
N THR A 355 -5.94 -23.88 -27.94
CA THR A 355 -5.22 -23.93 -26.67
C THR A 355 -6.20 -24.24 -25.53
N THR A 356 -6.39 -25.52 -25.23
CA THR A 356 -7.15 -25.98 -24.06
C THR A 356 -6.25 -25.91 -22.83
N ILE A 357 -6.50 -24.94 -21.95
CA ILE A 357 -5.78 -24.82 -20.67
C ILE A 357 -6.40 -25.81 -19.67
N TRP A 358 -5.67 -26.87 -19.34
CA TRP A 358 -5.99 -27.73 -18.20
C TRP A 358 -5.27 -27.20 -16.97
N ILE A 359 -6.03 -26.67 -16.01
CA ILE A 359 -5.51 -26.41 -14.65
C ILE A 359 -5.56 -27.74 -13.91
N SER A 360 -4.42 -28.30 -13.52
CA SER A 360 -4.37 -29.51 -12.73
C SER A 360 -5.03 -29.27 -11.36
N SER A 361 -5.99 -30.13 -11.03
CA SER A 361 -6.55 -30.23 -9.69
C SER A 361 -5.72 -31.22 -8.89
N GLU A 362 -4.87 -30.72 -8.00
CA GLU A 362 -4.45 -31.43 -6.80
C GLU A 362 -4.77 -30.60 -5.56
#